data_AF-A0A8H7YIS5-F1
#
_entry.id   AF-A0A8H7YIS5-F1
#
_cell.length_a   1.000
_cell.length_b   1.000
_cell.length_c   1.000
_cell.angle_alpha   90.00
_cell.angle_beta   90.00
_cell.angle_gamma   90.00
#
_symmetry.space_group_name_H-M   'P 1'
#
loop_
_entity.id
_entity.type
_entity.pdbx_description
1 polymer ?
#
loop_
_entity_poly.entity_id
_entity_poly.type
_entity_poly.pdbx_seq_one_letter_code
_entity_poly.pdbx_strand_id
1 'polypeptide(L)'
;MLSWGHDEYLYNVVKTQSTLPKEALAMIRYHSFYPWHAAGAYRHLMNDDDERMLEAVKAFNPYDLYSKSDDVPEIEKLKPYYLELIDEFFPQRIVKW
;
A
#
# COMPACT_ATOMS: atom_id res chain seq x y z
N MET A 1 -6.16 -16.26 5.55
CA MET A 1 -7.19 -15.46 4.84
C MET A 1 -7.58 -14.31 5.76
N LEU A 2 -7.50 -13.06 5.30
CA LEU A 2 -7.91 -11.87 6.06
C LEU A 2 -9.36 -11.51 5.76
N SER A 3 -9.95 -10.62 6.56
CA SER A 3 -11.25 -10.02 6.25
C SER A 3 -11.19 -9.32 4.88
N TRP A 4 -12.17 -9.60 4.02
CA TRP A 4 -12.24 -8.98 2.70
C TRP A 4 -12.50 -7.48 2.81
N GLY A 5 -11.75 -6.68 2.05
CA GLY A 5 -11.81 -5.22 2.08
C GLY A 5 -10.92 -4.61 0.99
N HIS A 6 -10.69 -3.30 1.09
CA HIS A 6 -9.94 -2.58 0.05
C HIS A 6 -8.48 -3.02 -0.07
N ASP A 7 -7.87 -3.53 1.01
CA ASP A 7 -6.47 -3.98 1.00
C ASP A 7 -6.31 -5.16 0.03
N GLU A 8 -7.09 -6.21 0.25
CA GLU A 8 -7.02 -7.43 -0.55
C GLU A 8 -7.53 -7.19 -1.96
N TYR A 9 -8.56 -6.35 -2.13
CA TYR A 9 -9.06 -5.97 -3.45
C TYR A 9 -7.99 -5.25 -4.27
N LEU A 10 -7.44 -4.15 -3.75
CA LEU A 10 -6.47 -3.34 -4.49
C LEU A 10 -5.17 -4.11 -4.74
N TYR A 11 -4.70 -4.90 -3.76
CA TYR A 11 -3.57 -5.81 -3.97
C TYR A 11 -3.81 -6.74 -5.16
N ASN A 12 -5.00 -7.35 -5.26
CA ASN A 12 -5.31 -8.25 -6.38
C ASN A 12 -5.37 -7.52 -7.73
N VAL A 13 -5.84 -6.27 -7.75
CA VAL A 13 -5.83 -5.41 -8.94
C VAL A 13 -4.38 -5.11 -9.38
N VAL A 14 -3.53 -4.64 -8.47
CA VAL A 14 -2.24 -4.05 -8.86
C VAL A 14 -1.08 -5.05 -8.94
N LYS A 15 -1.14 -6.20 -8.25
CA LYS A 15 0.00 -7.15 -8.17
C LYS A 15 0.46 -7.73 -9.50
N THR A 16 -0.39 -7.74 -10.52
CA THR A 16 -0.07 -8.23 -11.89
C THR A 16 -0.08 -7.12 -12.94
N GLN A 17 -0.52 -5.91 -12.58
CA GLN A 17 -0.73 -4.79 -13.50
C GLN A 17 0.22 -3.61 -13.21
N SER A 18 1.14 -3.78 -12.26
CA SER A 18 2.16 -2.78 -11.88
C SER A 18 3.55 -3.40 -11.81
N THR A 19 4.57 -2.54 -11.82
CA THR A 19 5.99 -2.90 -11.57
C THR A 19 6.40 -2.59 -10.13
N LEU A 20 5.43 -2.39 -9.23
CA LEU A 20 5.68 -2.08 -7.82
C LEU A 20 6.48 -3.20 -7.12
N PRO A 21 7.44 -2.85 -6.25
CA PRO A 21 8.19 -3.82 -5.48
C PRO A 21 7.29 -4.54 -4.45
N LYS A 22 7.76 -5.68 -3.93
CA LYS A 22 7.00 -6.51 -2.96
C LYS A 22 6.55 -5.71 -1.74
N GLU A 23 7.40 -4.82 -1.25
CA GLU A 23 7.15 -3.94 -0.12
C GLU A 23 5.94 -3.02 -0.37
N ALA A 24 5.86 -2.43 -1.57
CA ALA A 24 4.72 -1.59 -1.95
C ALA A 24 3.42 -2.39 -2.02
N LEU A 25 3.48 -3.61 -2.55
CA LEU A 25 2.34 -4.51 -2.56
C LEU A 25 1.92 -4.92 -1.14
N ALA A 26 2.87 -5.13 -0.22
CA ALA A 26 2.58 -5.43 1.18
C ALA A 26 1.98 -4.23 1.93
N MET A 27 2.48 -3.01 1.69
CA MET A 27 1.87 -1.78 2.22
C MET A 27 0.40 -1.70 1.79
N ILE A 28 0.10 -1.89 0.51
CA ILE A 28 -1.28 -1.90 0.00
C ILE A 28 -2.12 -3.00 0.67
N ARG A 29 -1.58 -4.22 0.80
CA ARG A 29 -2.33 -5.39 1.27
C ARG A 29 -2.55 -5.46 2.78
N TYR A 30 -1.73 -4.76 3.57
CA TYR A 30 -1.72 -4.95 5.02
C TYR A 30 -1.79 -3.66 5.83
N HIS A 31 -1.93 -2.48 5.21
CA HIS A 31 -2.02 -1.20 5.93
C HIS A 31 -3.25 -1.10 6.85
N SER A 32 -4.31 -1.90 6.65
CA SER A 32 -5.43 -1.98 7.58
C SER A 32 -5.24 -3.02 8.68
N PHE A 33 -4.19 -3.83 8.66
CA PHE A 33 -4.02 -4.95 9.59
C PHE A 33 -3.38 -4.51 10.92
N TYR A 34 -4.00 -3.54 11.59
CA TYR A 34 -3.49 -2.92 12.83
C TYR A 34 -3.14 -3.91 13.96
N PRO A 35 -3.92 -4.98 14.21
CA PRO A 35 -3.52 -6.00 15.17
C PRO A 35 -2.12 -6.56 14.91
N TRP A 36 -1.71 -6.67 13.64
CA TRP A 36 -0.38 -7.14 13.27
C TRP A 36 0.65 -6.01 13.30
N HIS A 37 0.50 -4.97 12.46
CA HIS A 37 1.57 -3.99 12.28
C HIS A 37 1.73 -2.99 13.43
N ALA A 38 0.69 -2.76 14.24
CA ALA A 38 0.73 -1.86 15.39
C ALA A 38 0.77 -2.63 16.73
N ALA A 39 -0.10 -3.62 16.92
CA ALA A 39 -0.24 -4.32 18.20
C ALA A 39 0.65 -5.57 18.34
N GLY A 40 1.33 -6.02 17.28
CA GLY A 40 2.25 -7.16 17.31
C GLY A 40 1.57 -8.53 17.46
N ALA A 41 0.26 -8.63 17.25
CA ALA A 41 -0.46 -9.89 17.21
C ALA A 41 -0.17 -10.66 15.93
N TYR A 42 -0.66 -11.91 15.84
CA TYR A 42 -0.58 -12.77 14.65
C TYR A 42 0.84 -13.13 14.15
N ARG A 43 1.89 -12.87 14.94
CA ARG A 43 3.27 -13.29 14.59
C ARG A 43 3.45 -14.78 14.35
N HIS A 44 2.64 -15.63 14.99
CA HIS A 44 2.65 -17.08 14.78
C HIS A 44 2.17 -17.51 13.38
N LEU A 45 1.61 -16.59 12.58
CA LEU A 45 1.21 -16.82 11.19
C LEU A 45 2.25 -16.31 10.18
N MET A 46 3.34 -15.69 10.65
CA MET A 46 4.37 -15.09 9.80
C MET A 46 5.39 -16.13 9.32
N ASN A 47 6.02 -15.83 8.18
CA ASN A 47 7.25 -16.44 7.70
C ASN A 47 8.40 -15.40 7.65
N ASP A 48 9.59 -15.83 7.21
CA ASP A 48 10.79 -14.98 7.18
C ASP A 48 10.65 -13.73 6.30
N ASP A 49 9.90 -13.81 5.18
CA ASP A 49 9.66 -12.66 4.30
C ASP A 49 8.73 -11.62 4.96
N ASP A 50 7.83 -12.06 5.86
CA ASP A 50 6.83 -11.18 6.48
C ASP A 50 7.46 -10.19 7.46
N GLU A 51 8.64 -10.46 8.04
CA GLU A 51 9.33 -9.48 8.88
C GLU A 51 9.80 -8.27 8.06
N ARG A 52 10.32 -8.49 6.84
CA ARG A 52 10.67 -7.39 5.93
C ARG A 52 9.44 -6.62 5.47
N MET A 53 8.32 -7.31 5.22
CA MET A 53 7.07 -6.66 4.86
C MET A 53 6.50 -5.84 6.02
N LEU A 54 6.62 -6.34 7.26
CA LEU A 54 6.20 -5.65 8.47
C LEU A 54 6.94 -4.32 8.65
N GLU A 55 8.25 -4.29 8.37
CA GLU A 55 9.04 -3.05 8.37
C GLU A 55 8.51 -2.03 7.38
N ALA A 56 8.23 -2.44 6.14
CA ALA A 56 7.67 -1.56 5.11
C ALA A 56 6.28 -1.02 5.50
N VAL A 57 5.38 -1.89 5.99
CA VAL A 57 4.03 -1.50 6.41
C VAL A 57 4.08 -0.52 7.59
N LYS A 58 4.97 -0.75 8.56
CA LYS A 58 5.20 0.18 9.69
C LYS A 58 5.76 1.52 9.23
N ALA A 59 6.66 1.53 8.25
CA ALA A 59 7.22 2.76 7.70
C ALA A 59 6.16 3.60 6.97
N PHE A 60 5.19 2.96 6.32
CA PHE A 60 4.09 3.64 5.64
C PHE A 60 3.02 4.19 6.58
N ASN A 61 2.68 3.46 7.64
CA ASN A 61 1.54 3.76 8.51
C ASN A 61 1.48 5.22 9.05
N PRO A 62 2.59 5.86 9.47
CA PRO A 62 2.55 7.27 9.88
C PRO A 62 2.06 8.21 8.79
N TYR A 63 2.39 7.95 7.52
CA TYR A 63 1.94 8.78 6.40
C TYR A 63 0.45 8.57 6.12
N ASP A 64 -0.09 7.36 6.18
CA ASP A 64 -1.54 7.14 6.08
C ASP A 64 -2.30 7.80 7.24
N LEU A 65 -1.82 7.63 8.47
CA LEU A 65 -2.56 8.07 9.64
C LEU A 65 -2.47 9.58 9.88
N TYR A 66 -1.27 10.16 9.79
CA TYR A 66 -0.99 11.51 10.28
C TYR A 66 -0.87 12.57 9.18
N SER A 67 -1.01 12.21 7.91
CA SER A 67 -1.15 13.19 6.81
C SER A 67 -2.58 13.69 6.61
N LYS A 68 -3.55 13.15 7.38
CA LYS A 68 -4.96 13.55 7.32
C LYS A 68 -5.12 14.96 7.88
N SER A 69 -5.45 15.91 7.02
CA SER A 69 -5.73 17.32 7.35
C SER A 69 -7.03 17.79 6.71
N ASP A 70 -7.63 18.83 7.28
CA ASP A 70 -8.79 19.51 6.66
C ASP A 70 -8.37 20.29 5.39
N ASP A 71 -7.11 20.72 5.33
CA ASP A 71 -6.54 21.38 4.16
C ASP A 71 -6.42 20.40 2.99
N VAL A 72 -6.93 20.81 1.83
CA VAL A 72 -6.83 20.03 0.59
C VAL A 72 -5.52 20.38 -0.13
N PRO A 73 -4.70 19.39 -0.53
CA PRO A 73 -3.49 19.65 -1.31
C PRO A 73 -3.77 20.34 -2.63
N GLU A 74 -2.80 21.13 -3.14
CA GLU A 74 -2.91 21.79 -4.44
C GLU A 74 -2.78 20.77 -5.59
N ILE A 75 -3.91 20.16 -5.96
CA ILE A 75 -3.97 19.04 -6.93
C ILE A 75 -3.26 19.36 -8.24
N GLU A 76 -3.49 20.55 -8.81
CA GLU A 76 -2.92 20.93 -10.11
C GLU A 76 -1.38 21.03 -10.07
N LYS A 77 -0.79 21.36 -8.91
CA LYS A 77 0.67 21.38 -8.74
C LYS A 77 1.25 19.97 -8.59
N LEU A 78 0.51 19.07 -7.94
CA LEU A 78 0.97 17.71 -7.65
C LEU A 78 0.74 16.73 -8.79
N LYS A 79 -0.29 16.96 -9.61
CA LYS A 79 -0.74 16.06 -10.67
C LYS A 79 0.37 15.67 -11.66
N PRO A 80 1.22 16.58 -12.17
CA PRO A 80 2.29 16.20 -13.10
C PRO A 80 3.24 15.16 -12.49
N TYR A 81 3.64 15.37 -11.23
CA TYR A 81 4.52 14.44 -10.50
C TYR A 81 3.91 13.05 -10.36
N TYR A 82 2.65 12.95 -9.93
CA TYR A 82 2.00 11.65 -9.77
C TYR A 82 1.70 10.96 -11.10
N LEU A 83 1.45 11.71 -12.18
CA LEU A 83 1.29 11.13 -13.52
C LEU A 83 2.59 10.50 -14.03
N GLU A 84 3.74 11.12 -13.80
CA GLU A 84 5.05 10.54 -14.12
C GLU A 84 5.28 9.22 -13.36
N LEU A 85 4.91 9.17 -12.07
CA LEU A 85 5.00 7.93 -11.28
C LEU A 85 4.02 6.86 -11.77
N ILE A 86 2.80 7.25 -12.16
CA ILE A 86 1.83 6.32 -12.75
C ILE A 86 2.40 5.72 -14.04
N ASP A 87 3.05 6.53 -14.88
CA ASP A 87 3.68 6.06 -16.11
C ASP A 87 4.84 5.08 -15.84
N GLU A 88 5.63 5.35 -14.81
CA GLU A 88 6.75 4.50 -14.39
C GLU A 88 6.25 3.14 -13.85
N PHE A 89 5.24 3.15 -12.98
CA PHE A 89 4.82 1.96 -12.24
C PHE A 89 3.64 1.20 -12.85
N PHE A 90 2.89 1.82 -13.77
CA PHE A 90 1.73 1.23 -14.44
C PHE A 90 1.82 1.39 -15.97
N PRO A 91 2.74 0.67 -16.64
CA PRO A 91 3.12 0.93 -18.03
C PRO A 91 1.99 0.72 -19.06
N GLN A 92 0.96 -0.07 -18.73
CA GLN A 92 -0.18 -0.28 -19.62
C GLN A 92 -1.19 0.88 -19.59
N ARG A 93 -1.11 1.77 -18.59
CA ARG A 93 -2.06 2.86 -18.24
C ARG A 93 -3.54 2.49 -18.08
N ILE A 94 -3.95 1.34 -18.61
CA ILE A 94 -5.28 0.76 -18.49
C ILE A 94 -5.22 -0.29 -17.38
N VAL A 95 -5.90 -0.01 -16.29
CA VAL A 95 -6.06 -0.93 -15.16
C VAL A 95 -7.41 -1.63 -15.26
N LYS A 96 -7.42 -2.95 -15.13
CA LYS A 96 -8.64 -3.74 -14.95
C LYS A 96 -8.98 -3.80 -13.47
N TRP A 97 -10.09 -3.17 -13.10
CA TRP A 97 -10.63 -3.09 -11.75
C TRP A 97 -11.51 -4.29 -11.41
#